data_AF-A0A7C1MMJ5-F1
#
_entry.id   AF-A0A7C1MMJ5-F1
#
_cell.length_a   1.000
_cell.length_b   1.000
_cell.length_c   1.000
_cell.angle_alpha   90.00
_cell.angle_beta   90.00
_cell.angle_gamma   90.00
#
_symmetry.space_group_name_H-M   'P 1'
#
loop_
_entity.id
_entity.type
_entity.pdbx_description
1 polymer ?
#
loop_
_entity_poly.entity_id
_entity_poly.type
_entity_poly.pdbx_seq_one_letter_code
_entity_poly.pdbx_strand_id
1 'polypeptide(L)' 'MKKEEIRKKFFKLRIKHHSYAQCKKILKAMFNYEIASRALQRWDERLRKTEWDLKDKSKKPKIIHYKINSKIEK' A
#
# COMPACT_ATOMS: atom_id res chain seq x y z
N MET A 1 -6.76 -9.09 0.82
CA MET A 1 -5.46 -8.92 0.16
C MET A 1 -4.43 -8.51 1.20
N LYS A 2 -3.36 -9.28 1.40
CA LYS A 2 -2.31 -8.93 2.37
C LYS A 2 -1.40 -7.86 1.75
N LYS A 3 -1.77 -6.57 1.89
CA LYS A 3 -0.99 -5.42 1.38
C LYS A 3 0.48 -5.43 1.85
N GLU A 4 0.73 -6.03 3.01
CA GLU A 4 2.06 -6.24 3.58
C GLU A 4 2.96 -7.08 2.65
N GLU A 5 2.44 -8.14 2.04
CA GLU A 5 3.20 -9.01 1.15
C GLU A 5 3.63 -8.26 -0.12
N ILE A 6 2.71 -7.45 -0.67
CA ILE A 6 2.97 -6.58 -1.83
C ILE A 6 4.09 -5.59 -1.50
N ARG A 7 4.04 -4.96 -0.32
CA ARG A 7 5.07 -4.02 0.16
C ARG A 7 6.41 -4.72 0.35
N LYS A 8 6.46 -5.90 0.98
CA LYS A 8 7.68 -6.69 1.15
C LYS A 8 8.32 -7.05 -0.19
N LYS A 9 7.53 -7.49 -1.17
CA LYS A 9 8.02 -7.78 -2.52
C LYS A 9 8.53 -6.53 -3.22
N PHE A 10 7.83 -5.41 -3.10
CA PHE A 10 8.29 -4.14 -3.63
C PHE A 10 9.68 -3.76 -3.08
N PHE A 11 9.88 -3.82 -1.76
CA PHE A 11 11.18 -3.49 -1.18
C PHE A 11 12.29 -4.46 -1.59
N LYS A 12 11.99 -5.77 -1.71
CA LYS A 12 12.94 -6.73 -2.27
C LYS A 12 13.35 -6.37 -3.71
N LEU A 13 12.43 -5.86 -4.52
CA LEU A 13 12.74 -5.37 -5.87
C LEU A 13 13.54 -4.06 -5.85
N ARG A 14 13.27 -3.17 -4.90
CA ARG A 14 14.02 -1.90 -4.75
C ARG A 14 15.45 -2.12 -4.31
N ILE A 15 15.71 -3.08 -3.41
CA ILE A 15 17.07 -3.48 -3.02
C ILE A 15 17.84 -4.03 -4.23
N LYS A 16 17.16 -4.69 -5.17
CA LYS A 16 17.73 -5.13 -6.46
C LYS A 16 17.87 -4.01 -7.51
N HIS A 17 17.73 -2.75 -7.11
CA HIS A 17 17.83 -1.57 -7.99
C HIS A 17 16.82 -1.52 -9.14
N HIS A 18 15.68 -2.21 -9.04
CA HIS A 18 14.61 -2.04 -10.03
C HIS A 18 14.00 -0.63 -9.96
N SER A 19 13.69 -0.08 -11.14
CA SER A 19 12.97 1.18 -11.28
C SER A 19 11.50 1.04 -10.84
N TYR A 20 10.86 2.16 -10.49
CA TYR A 20 9.44 2.14 -10.10
C TYR A 20 8.52 1.61 -11.22
N ALA A 21 8.85 1.89 -12.47
CA ALA A 21 8.10 1.39 -13.63
C ALA A 21 8.19 -0.14 -13.75
N GLN A 22 9.39 -0.71 -13.56
CA GLN A 22 9.59 -2.16 -13.53
C GLN A 22 8.87 -2.80 -12.35
N CYS A 23 8.98 -2.22 -11.15
CA CYS A 23 8.25 -2.67 -9.96
C CYS A 23 6.74 -2.70 -10.22
N LYS A 24 6.18 -1.68 -10.89
CA LYS A 24 4.75 -1.65 -11.23
C LYS A 24 4.35 -2.83 -12.12
N LYS A 25 5.12 -3.11 -13.19
CA LYS A 25 4.86 -4.24 -14.09
C LYS A 25 4.92 -5.59 -13.36
N ILE A 26 5.96 -5.79 -12.55
CA ILE A 26 6.16 -7.04 -11.79
C ILE A 26 5.07 -7.24 -10.75
N LEU A 27 4.73 -6.21 -9.97
CA LEU A 27 3.68 -6.31 -8.95
C LEU A 27 2.30 -6.54 -9.56
N LYS A 28 2.02 -5.91 -10.72
CA LYS A 28 0.78 -6.18 -11.47
C LYS A 28 0.73 -7.63 -11.94
N ALA A 29 1.81 -8.18 -12.47
CA ALA A 29 1.86 -9.58 -12.89
C ALA A 29 1.73 -10.57 -11.70
N MET A 30 2.39 -10.30 -10.57
CA MET A 30 2.40 -11.22 -9.42
C MET A 30 1.11 -11.21 -8.60
N PHE A 31 0.48 -10.03 -8.44
CA PHE A 31 -0.64 -9.85 -7.51
C PHE A 31 -1.94 -9.42 -8.19
N ASN A 32 -1.94 -9.32 -9.53
CA ASN A 32 -3.02 -8.73 -10.32
C ASN A 32 -3.52 -7.38 -9.75
N TYR A 33 -2.59 -6.60 -9.20
CA TYR A 33 -2.90 -5.35 -8.49
C TYR A 33 -2.19 -4.18 -9.15
N GLU A 34 -2.98 -3.22 -9.62
CA GLU A 34 -2.45 -2.00 -10.21
C GLU A 34 -2.11 -0.98 -9.13
N ILE A 35 -0.82 -0.66 -9.03
CA ILE A 35 -0.30 0.33 -8.08
C ILE A 35 0.15 1.56 -8.84
N ALA A 36 -0.27 2.74 -8.38
CA ALA A 36 0.23 4.01 -8.91
C ALA A 36 1.69 4.25 -8.50
N SER A 37 2.50 4.81 -9.39
CA SER A 37 3.92 5.12 -9.12
C SER A 37 4.10 6.00 -7.87
N ARG A 38 3.17 6.94 -7.66
CA ARG A 38 3.14 7.82 -6.47
C ARG A 38 2.97 7.03 -5.16
N ALA A 39 2.26 5.90 -5.19
CA ALA A 39 2.13 5.04 -4.01
C ALA A 39 3.47 4.33 -3.70
N LEU A 40 4.19 3.86 -4.72
CA LEU A 40 5.51 3.25 -4.56
C LEU A 40 6.54 4.25 -4.02
N GLN A 41 6.53 5.50 -4.53
CA GLN A 41 7.39 6.57 -4.02
C GLN A 41 7.11 6.88 -2.55
N ARG A 42 5.82 7.02 -2.18
CA ARG A 42 5.42 7.22 -0.78
C ARG A 42 5.86 6.08 0.13
N TRP A 43 5.85 4.84 -0.36
CA TRP A 43 6.32 3.69 0.41
C TRP A 43 7.82 3.75 0.66
N ASP A 44 8.61 4.10 -0.36
CA ASP A 44 10.07 4.27 -0.25
C ASP A 44 10.42 5.42 0.70
N GLU A 45 9.78 6.58 0.53
CA GLU A 45 9.95 7.74 1.42
C GLU A 45 9.61 7.41 2.87
N ARG A 46 8.49 6.70 3.09
CA ARG A 46 8.05 6.33 4.44
C ARG A 46 8.98 5.32 5.11
N LEU A 47 9.55 4.39 4.35
CA LEU A 47 10.56 3.45 4.86
C LEU A 47 11.85 4.17 5.25
N ARG A 48 12.27 5.17 4.47
CA ARG A 48 13.50 5.94 4.74
C ARG A 48 13.36 6.87 5.94
N LYS A 49 12.18 7.48 6.13
CA LYS A 49 11.95 8.50 7.16
C LYS A 49 11.49 7.94 8.50
N THR A 50 11.04 6.69 8.58
CA THR A 50 10.40 6.15 9.79
C THR A 50 10.57 4.63 9.87
N GLU A 51 10.57 4.08 11.09
CA GLU A 51 10.41 2.64 11.33
C GLU A 51 9.00 2.19 10.95
N TRP A 52 8.80 1.93 9.66
CA TRP A 52 7.50 1.54 9.15
C TRP A 52 7.32 0.02 9.24
N ASP A 53 6.33 -0.40 10.04
CA ASP A 53 5.88 -1.79 10.27
C ASP A 53 5.18 -2.46 9.07
N LEU A 54 5.18 -1.81 7.90
CA LEU A 54 4.53 -2.26 6.65
C LEU A 54 3.01 -2.48 6.74
N LYS A 55 2.41 -2.27 7.90
CA LYS A 55 0.97 -2.37 8.14
C LYS A 55 0.24 -1.19 7.53
N ASP A 56 -0.98 -1.48 7.09
CA ASP A 56 -1.91 -0.45 6.62
C ASP A 56 -2.61 0.17 7.83
N LYS A 57 -2.18 1.35 8.27
CA LYS A 57 -2.82 2.07 9.39
C LYS A 57 -4.13 2.77 8.98
N SER A 58 -4.56 2.64 7.72
CA SER A 58 -5.78 3.30 7.22
C SER A 58 -7.02 2.63 7.82
N LYS A 59 -7.61 3.27 8.83
CA LYS A 59 -8.88 2.86 9.45
C LYS A 59 -10.11 3.32 8.66
N LYS A 60 -9.94 4.17 7.63
CA LYS A 60 -11.07 4.74 6.89
C LYS A 60 -11.70 3.66 5.99
N PRO A 61 -12.99 3.35 6.15
CA PRO A 61 -13.68 2.39 5.29
C PRO A 61 -13.72 2.92 3.85
N LYS A 62 -13.51 2.03 2.88
CA LYS A 62 -13.54 2.37 1.45
C LYS A 62 -14.95 2.71 0.98
N ILE A 63 -15.95 2.05 1.55
CA ILE A 63 -17.37 2.24 1.28
C ILE A 63 -18.04 2.41 2.63
N ILE A 64 -18.74 3.52 2.80
CA ILE A 64 -19.53 3.79 3.99
C ILE A 64 -20.94 3.26 3.68
N HIS A 65 -21.32 2.14 4.28
CA HIS A 65 -22.61 1.49 4.02
C HIS A 65 -23.81 2.27 4.61
N TYR A 66 -23.58 3.12 5.60
CA TYR A 66 -24.61 3.91 6.27
C TYR A 66 -24.08 5.28 6.69
N LYS A 67 -24.88 6.33 6.58
CA LYS A 67 -24.60 7.59 7.29
C LYS A 67 -24.77 7.34 8.78
N ILE A 68 -23.78 7.72 9.58
CA ILE A 68 -23.92 7.74 11.04
C ILE A 68 -25.06 8.73 11.33
N ASN A 69 -26.14 8.22 11.91
CA ASN A 69 -27.24 9.01 12.45
C ASN A 69 -27.08 9.01 13.97
N SER A 70 -27.56 10.05 14.66
CA SER A 70 -27.47 10.22 16.12
C SER A 70 -28.10 9.08 16.94
N LYS A 71 -28.80 8.14 16.29
CA LYS A 71 -29.30 6.88 16.89
C LYS A 71 -28.24 5.77 17.01
N ILE A 72 -27.10 5.87 16.32
CA ILE A 72 -26.05 4.83 16.25
C ILE A 72 -24.86 5.16 17.15
N GLU A 73 -24.67 6.42 17.54
CA GLU A 73 -23.72 6.80 18.60
C GLU A 73 -24.27 6.34 19.96
N LYS A 74 -23.77 5.20 20.44
CA LYS A 74 -23.92 4.74 21.82
C LYS A 74 -22.62 4.96 22.58
#